data_AF-A0A1Q5JAL7-F1
#
_entry.id   AF-A0A1Q5JAL7-F1
#
_cell.length_a   1.000
_cell.length_b   1.000
_cell.length_c   1.000
_cell.angle_alpha   90.00
_cell.angle_beta   90.00
_cell.angle_gamma   90.00
#
_symmetry.space_group_name_H-M   'P 1'
#
loop_
_entity.id
_entity.type
_entity.pdbx_description
1 polymer ?
#
loop_
_entity_poly.entity_id
_entity_poly.type
_entity_poly.pdbx_seq_one_letter_code
_entity_poly.pdbx_strand_id
1 'polypeptide(L)'
;MTALRFGYGTNGLGDHRLDEALEVIAGLGYTGVALTLDRGHLDPYTPGMSRRLARTRRRLTALGLGVVVETGGRYVLDPWRKHSPTLVACEPEGRARRLGFLRRAIGIAADLEAEAVSFWSGVPEPGMGHDEAFRHLEEGCAAVVETAGLAGVRLGFEPEPGMLVADLDGYERLRGALGNPEAFGLTLDIGHCQCLEPLPPAECVRRAAPWLVNVQIEDMRRGVHEHLEFGQGEIDFPPVLAALTDIGYRGLVSVELPRHGHSGPLTAGRSLKALRAASAHPWTADAVRRVRADPRALTTLFPVAARRTGAEAGEAVRAQLLGALPGSAPERAAALEGLYRQGDTAERLAVLRALPLLDQEGGVGPAALPLIADALRTHDARLVTAAVGPYAARYLDQPGWRQAVLKCVFMDIPLDAVAGLARRTDPELVRMFRAFATERTAAGRPVPDDLLTRIDPQDTGEHHAHL
;
A
#
# COMPACT_ATOMS: atom_id res chain seq x y z
N MET A 1 16.59 10.08 10.45
CA MET A 1 15.17 10.31 10.09
C MET A 1 14.70 9.06 9.38
N THR A 2 13.70 8.37 9.90
CA THR A 2 13.06 7.23 9.22
C THR A 2 12.27 7.74 8.02
N ALA A 3 12.32 7.03 6.90
CA ALA A 3 11.58 7.41 5.70
C ALA A 3 10.05 7.33 5.90
N LEU A 4 9.29 8.20 5.22
CA LEU A 4 7.83 8.13 5.17
C LEU A 4 7.38 6.81 4.52
N ARG A 5 6.27 6.26 5.02
CA ARG A 5 5.67 5.01 4.51
C ARG A 5 4.55 5.35 3.55
N PHE A 6 4.81 5.19 2.25
CA PHE A 6 3.80 5.46 1.23
C PHE A 6 2.90 4.25 1.02
N GLY A 7 1.59 4.52 0.90
CA GLY A 7 0.57 3.55 0.52
C GLY A 7 -0.22 3.98 -0.72
N TYR A 8 -1.11 3.11 -1.19
CA TYR A 8 -2.02 3.40 -2.28
C TYR A 8 -3.42 2.88 -1.94
N GLY A 9 -4.46 3.65 -2.26
CA GLY A 9 -5.85 3.27 -2.06
C GLY A 9 -6.32 2.20 -3.04
N THR A 10 -6.95 1.13 -2.53
CA THR A 10 -7.52 0.10 -3.41
C THR A 10 -8.69 0.64 -4.23
N ASN A 11 -9.32 1.76 -3.83
CA ASN A 11 -10.32 2.46 -4.62
C ASN A 11 -9.82 2.90 -6.03
N GLY A 12 -8.51 3.07 -6.22
CA GLY A 12 -7.86 3.34 -7.50
C GLY A 12 -7.50 2.09 -8.30
N LEU A 13 -7.85 0.90 -7.83
CA LEU A 13 -7.59 -0.40 -8.46
C LEU A 13 -8.84 -1.30 -8.54
N GLY A 14 -10.04 -0.70 -8.54
CA GLY A 14 -11.33 -1.42 -8.47
C GLY A 14 -11.59 -2.48 -9.56
N ASP A 15 -10.86 -2.47 -10.66
CA ASP A 15 -10.95 -3.48 -11.73
C ASP A 15 -10.05 -4.73 -11.49
N HIS A 16 -9.33 -4.78 -10.36
CA HIS A 16 -8.48 -5.90 -9.97
C HIS A 16 -9.15 -6.70 -8.85
N ARG A 17 -8.83 -8.00 -8.74
CA ARG A 17 -9.11 -8.74 -7.50
C ARG A 17 -8.17 -8.25 -6.40
N LEU A 18 -8.57 -8.41 -5.14
CA LEU A 18 -7.78 -7.92 -4.00
C LEU A 18 -6.31 -8.40 -4.04
N ASP A 19 -6.07 -9.70 -4.26
CA ASP A 19 -4.70 -10.21 -4.29
C ASP A 19 -3.86 -9.58 -5.42
N GLU A 20 -4.48 -9.30 -6.57
CA GLU A 20 -3.82 -8.68 -7.72
C GLU A 20 -3.54 -7.19 -7.45
N ALA A 21 -4.48 -6.48 -6.82
CA ALA A 21 -4.27 -5.10 -6.39
C ALA A 21 -3.11 -5.00 -5.39
N LEU A 22 -3.07 -5.89 -4.39
CA LEU A 22 -1.98 -5.94 -3.41
C LEU A 22 -0.63 -6.28 -4.06
N GLU A 23 -0.60 -7.22 -5.02
CA GLU A 23 0.60 -7.53 -5.80
C GLU A 23 1.11 -6.34 -6.61
N VAL A 24 0.20 -5.58 -7.25
CA VAL A 24 0.57 -4.36 -7.97
C VAL A 24 1.15 -3.32 -7.02
N ILE A 25 0.48 -3.04 -5.90
CA ILE A 25 0.91 -2.06 -4.90
C ILE A 25 2.30 -2.41 -4.37
N ALA A 26 2.50 -3.65 -3.88
CA ALA A 26 3.78 -4.10 -3.37
C ALA A 26 4.85 -4.19 -4.46
N GLY A 27 4.50 -4.65 -5.67
CA GLY A 27 5.41 -4.76 -6.82
C GLY A 27 5.92 -3.41 -7.33
N LEU A 28 5.14 -2.34 -7.15
CA LEU A 28 5.57 -0.95 -7.39
C LEU A 28 6.45 -0.42 -6.24
N GLY A 29 6.51 -1.10 -5.09
CA GLY A 29 7.34 -0.73 -3.96
C GLY A 29 6.68 0.24 -2.99
N TYR A 30 5.35 0.28 -2.94
CA TYR A 30 4.62 0.83 -1.79
C TYR A 30 4.83 -0.07 -0.57
N THR A 31 4.74 0.52 0.63
CA THR A 31 4.90 -0.18 1.92
C THR A 31 3.59 -0.25 2.72
N GLY A 32 2.49 0.22 2.12
CA GLY A 32 1.18 0.17 2.74
C GLY A 32 0.05 0.19 1.73
N VAL A 33 -1.15 -0.10 2.20
CA VAL A 33 -2.39 -0.08 1.43
C VAL A 33 -3.49 0.57 2.24
N ALA A 34 -4.21 1.49 1.61
CA ALA A 34 -5.49 1.98 2.08
C ALA A 34 -6.55 1.02 1.51
N LEU A 35 -6.98 0.05 2.32
CA LEU A 35 -7.90 -1.00 1.92
C LEU A 35 -9.34 -0.50 2.07
N THR A 36 -9.94 -0.14 0.94
CA THR A 36 -11.34 0.26 0.86
C THR A 36 -12.26 -0.95 1.00
N LEU A 37 -13.14 -0.92 2.00
CA LEU A 37 -14.22 -1.91 2.12
C LEU A 37 -15.26 -1.62 1.04
N ASP A 38 -15.32 -2.48 0.03
CA ASP A 38 -16.23 -2.37 -1.11
C ASP A 38 -16.69 -3.76 -1.61
N ARG A 39 -17.52 -3.79 -2.65
CA ARG A 39 -18.03 -5.05 -3.22
C ARG A 39 -16.97 -5.86 -4.00
N GLY A 40 -15.90 -5.22 -4.47
CA GLY A 40 -14.90 -5.83 -5.35
C GLY A 40 -13.74 -6.47 -4.58
N HIS A 41 -13.20 -5.75 -3.61
CA HIS A 41 -12.01 -6.15 -2.85
C HIS A 41 -12.35 -6.91 -1.58
N LEU A 42 -13.01 -6.25 -0.62
CA LEU A 42 -13.34 -6.83 0.67
C LEU A 42 -14.75 -6.39 1.11
N ASP A 43 -15.75 -7.16 0.68
CA ASP A 43 -17.15 -6.91 1.05
C ASP A 43 -17.42 -7.40 2.48
N PRO A 44 -17.73 -6.49 3.43
CA PRO A 44 -17.96 -6.83 4.83
C PRO A 44 -19.08 -7.85 5.05
N TYR A 45 -20.01 -7.98 4.10
CA TYR A 45 -21.22 -8.77 4.22
C TYR A 45 -21.11 -10.14 3.52
N THR A 46 -19.98 -10.43 2.88
CA THR A 46 -19.76 -11.74 2.25
C THR A 46 -19.58 -12.85 3.30
N PRO A 47 -20.19 -14.04 3.11
CA PRO A 47 -19.99 -15.18 4.00
C PRO A 47 -18.53 -15.62 4.11
N GLY A 48 -18.17 -16.23 5.26
CA GLY A 48 -16.83 -16.77 5.49
C GLY A 48 -15.76 -15.71 5.79
N MET A 49 -16.16 -14.57 6.36
CA MET A 49 -15.30 -13.41 6.62
C MET A 49 -14.01 -13.77 7.39
N SER A 50 -14.09 -14.54 8.47
CA SER A 50 -12.90 -14.92 9.26
C SER A 50 -11.82 -15.60 8.43
N ARG A 51 -12.22 -16.52 7.54
CA ARG A 51 -11.28 -17.24 6.65
C ARG A 51 -10.67 -16.30 5.59
N ARG A 52 -11.47 -15.35 5.09
CA ARG A 52 -11.01 -14.31 4.16
C ARG A 52 -10.03 -13.35 4.83
N LEU A 53 -10.32 -12.86 6.03
CA LEU A 53 -9.44 -11.97 6.78
C LEU A 53 -8.10 -12.64 7.12
N ALA A 54 -8.12 -13.89 7.58
CA ALA A 54 -6.89 -14.67 7.82
C ALA A 54 -6.03 -14.81 6.55
N ARG A 55 -6.66 -14.98 5.37
CA ARG A 55 -5.96 -15.02 4.08
C ARG A 55 -5.41 -13.64 3.71
N THR A 56 -6.22 -12.59 3.80
CA THR A 56 -5.81 -11.21 3.50
C THR A 56 -4.66 -10.77 4.39
N ARG A 57 -4.73 -11.02 5.70
CA ARG A 57 -3.66 -10.73 6.65
C ARG A 57 -2.35 -11.42 6.26
N ARG A 58 -2.37 -12.74 6.01
CA ARG A 58 -1.18 -13.47 5.54
C ARG A 58 -0.60 -12.85 4.27
N ARG A 59 -1.46 -12.44 3.34
CA ARG A 59 -1.02 -11.80 2.09
C ARG A 59 -0.38 -10.44 2.34
N LEU A 60 -0.97 -9.60 3.18
CA LEU A 60 -0.40 -8.30 3.57
C LEU A 60 0.97 -8.48 4.23
N THR A 61 1.10 -9.41 5.17
CA THR A 61 2.38 -9.74 5.83
C THR A 61 3.43 -10.22 4.83
N ALA A 62 3.07 -11.16 3.93
CA ALA A 62 3.99 -11.68 2.93
C ALA A 62 4.47 -10.60 1.94
N LEU A 63 3.63 -9.62 1.66
CA LEU A 63 3.96 -8.49 0.78
C LEU A 63 4.63 -7.32 1.53
N GLY A 64 4.74 -7.39 2.87
CA GLY A 64 5.30 -6.32 3.69
C GLY A 64 4.47 -5.03 3.67
N LEU A 65 3.15 -5.14 3.51
CA LEU A 65 2.24 -3.99 3.45
C LEU A 65 1.61 -3.73 4.83
N GLY A 66 1.79 -2.51 5.35
CA GLY A 66 0.90 -1.98 6.39
C GLY A 66 -0.50 -1.71 5.83
N VAL A 67 -1.51 -1.62 6.69
CA VAL A 67 -2.90 -1.44 6.23
C VAL A 67 -3.64 -0.39 7.05
N VAL A 68 -4.41 0.44 6.35
CA VAL A 68 -5.49 1.26 6.90
C VAL A 68 -6.78 0.79 6.25
N VAL A 69 -7.87 0.70 7.02
CA VAL A 69 -9.18 0.32 6.49
C VAL A 69 -9.98 1.57 6.18
N GLU A 70 -10.47 1.70 4.95
CA GLU A 70 -11.30 2.82 4.53
C GLU A 70 -12.76 2.41 4.34
N THR A 71 -13.66 3.33 4.69
CA THR A 71 -15.12 3.10 4.64
C THR A 71 -15.82 3.87 3.52
N GLY A 72 -15.05 4.30 2.51
CA GLY A 72 -15.48 5.07 1.33
C GLY A 72 -16.04 4.26 0.16
N GLY A 73 -16.37 2.98 0.35
CA GLY A 73 -16.96 2.15 -0.70
C GLY A 73 -18.31 2.71 -1.18
N ARG A 74 -18.43 3.00 -2.49
CA ARG A 74 -19.56 3.76 -3.06
C ARG A 74 -20.94 3.17 -2.81
N TYR A 75 -21.09 1.87 -3.00
CA TYR A 75 -22.41 1.21 -3.03
C TYR A 75 -22.49 0.00 -2.08
N VAL A 76 -21.73 0.06 -0.98
CA VAL A 76 -21.65 -1.04 -0.02
C VAL A 76 -23.00 -1.25 0.66
N LEU A 77 -23.60 -0.17 1.14
CA LEU A 77 -24.86 -0.20 1.88
C LEU A 77 -26.05 -0.01 0.95
N ASP A 78 -25.97 0.85 -0.06
CA ASP A 78 -27.06 1.13 -0.98
C ASP A 78 -26.57 1.01 -2.44
N PRO A 79 -27.22 0.17 -3.28
CA PRO A 79 -26.82 0.00 -4.68
C PRO A 79 -27.15 1.20 -5.58
N TRP A 80 -28.03 2.11 -5.14
CA TRP A 80 -28.51 3.25 -5.93
C TRP A 80 -27.91 4.58 -5.46
N ARG A 81 -27.72 4.73 -4.15
CA ARG A 81 -27.23 5.97 -3.55
C ARG A 81 -25.78 5.83 -3.11
N LYS A 82 -24.87 6.54 -3.80
CA LYS A 82 -23.45 6.61 -3.43
C LYS A 82 -23.32 7.02 -1.95
N HIS A 83 -22.49 6.30 -1.21
CA HIS A 83 -22.10 6.57 0.18
C HIS A 83 -23.24 6.53 1.22
N SER A 84 -24.48 6.28 0.79
CA SER A 84 -25.64 6.31 1.66
C SER A 84 -25.96 4.91 2.22
N PRO A 85 -26.55 4.81 3.41
CA PRO A 85 -26.79 5.90 4.37
C PRO A 85 -25.52 6.32 5.12
N THR A 86 -25.56 7.50 5.74
CA THR A 86 -24.46 8.11 6.54
C THR A 86 -24.87 8.22 8.01
N LEU A 87 -23.98 8.73 8.89
CA LEU A 87 -24.34 9.00 10.29
C LEU A 87 -25.31 10.18 10.43
N VAL A 88 -25.44 11.01 9.38
CA VAL A 88 -26.34 12.16 9.33
C VAL A 88 -27.61 11.90 8.51
N ALA A 89 -27.91 10.63 8.21
CA ALA A 89 -29.15 10.27 7.51
C ALA A 89 -30.38 10.68 8.31
N CYS A 90 -31.45 11.11 7.65
CA CYS A 90 -32.72 11.52 8.28
C CYS A 90 -33.40 10.33 8.99
N GLU A 91 -33.42 9.17 8.34
CA GLU A 91 -34.02 7.94 8.85
C GLU A 91 -33.13 7.30 9.94
N PRO A 92 -33.68 7.01 11.15
CA PRO A 92 -32.95 6.31 12.20
C PRO A 92 -32.38 4.95 11.76
N GLU A 93 -33.12 4.21 10.93
CA GLU A 93 -32.70 2.92 10.37
C GLU A 93 -31.49 3.09 9.45
N GLY A 94 -31.44 4.18 8.68
CA GLY A 94 -30.29 4.56 7.86
C GLY A 94 -29.04 4.78 8.72
N ARG A 95 -29.16 5.58 9.79
CA ARG A 95 -28.06 5.82 10.74
C ARG A 95 -27.61 4.52 11.42
N ALA A 96 -28.54 3.67 11.84
CA ALA A 96 -28.25 2.38 12.46
C ALA A 96 -27.49 1.44 11.49
N ARG A 97 -27.84 1.44 10.20
CA ARG A 97 -27.12 0.67 9.16
C ARG A 97 -25.68 1.18 8.98
N ARG A 98 -25.46 2.50 8.91
CA ARG A 98 -24.10 3.06 8.82
C ARG A 98 -23.29 2.75 10.06
N LEU A 99 -23.87 2.89 11.26
CA LEU A 99 -23.21 2.53 12.51
C LEU A 99 -22.82 1.04 12.53
N GLY A 100 -23.72 0.14 12.12
CA GLY A 100 -23.42 -1.29 11.98
C GLY A 100 -22.28 -1.59 11.01
N PHE A 101 -22.19 -0.84 9.91
CA PHE A 101 -21.06 -0.93 8.98
C PHE A 101 -19.74 -0.47 9.60
N LEU A 102 -19.72 0.67 10.29
CA LEU A 102 -18.51 1.18 10.95
C LEU A 102 -18.02 0.23 12.06
N ARG A 103 -18.93 -0.33 12.86
CA ARG A 103 -18.59 -1.36 13.86
C ARG A 103 -17.96 -2.60 13.23
N ARG A 104 -18.46 -3.02 12.07
CA ARG A 104 -17.89 -4.12 11.30
C ARG A 104 -16.51 -3.77 10.73
N ALA A 105 -16.34 -2.54 10.25
CA ALA A 105 -15.05 -2.05 9.78
C ALA A 105 -14.00 -2.05 10.89
N ILE A 106 -14.37 -1.68 12.12
CA ILE A 106 -13.52 -1.79 13.31
C ILE A 106 -13.10 -3.24 13.57
N GLY A 107 -14.05 -4.18 13.54
CA GLY A 107 -13.72 -5.61 13.71
C GLY A 107 -12.77 -6.13 12.63
N ILE A 108 -13.01 -5.75 11.37
CA ILE A 108 -12.12 -6.08 10.24
C ILE A 108 -10.72 -5.48 10.45
N ALA A 109 -10.64 -4.22 10.89
CA ALA A 109 -9.38 -3.56 11.18
C ALA A 109 -8.60 -4.25 12.30
N ALA A 110 -9.28 -4.70 13.36
CA ALA A 110 -8.65 -5.46 14.44
C ALA A 110 -8.06 -6.79 13.93
N ASP A 111 -8.83 -7.56 13.15
CA ASP A 111 -8.37 -8.84 12.58
C ASP A 111 -7.18 -8.68 11.62
N LEU A 112 -7.15 -7.57 10.87
CA LEU A 112 -6.07 -7.23 9.94
C LEU A 112 -4.88 -6.51 10.60
N GLU A 113 -4.97 -6.14 11.88
CA GLU A 113 -4.01 -5.27 12.58
C GLU A 113 -3.78 -3.94 11.84
N ALA A 114 -4.87 -3.33 11.40
CA ALA A 114 -4.83 -2.05 10.70
C ALA A 114 -4.44 -0.89 11.62
N GLU A 115 -3.69 0.06 11.06
CA GLU A 115 -3.19 1.24 11.79
C GLU A 115 -4.34 2.20 12.16
N ALA A 116 -5.39 2.25 11.34
CA ALA A 116 -6.59 3.04 11.57
C ALA A 116 -7.80 2.55 10.75
N VAL A 117 -8.99 3.00 11.14
CA VAL A 117 -10.20 3.00 10.31
C VAL A 117 -10.55 4.43 9.91
N SER A 118 -10.54 4.73 8.60
CA SER A 118 -10.93 6.05 8.06
C SER A 118 -12.42 6.14 7.76
N PHE A 119 -13.07 7.21 8.21
CA PHE A 119 -14.48 7.52 7.91
C PHE A 119 -14.81 9.01 8.05
N TRP A 120 -15.94 9.42 7.48
CA TRP A 120 -16.38 10.83 7.39
C TRP A 120 -17.82 11.02 7.90
N SER A 121 -18.31 12.27 7.98
CA SER A 121 -19.68 12.60 8.49
C SER A 121 -20.82 12.27 7.54
N GLY A 122 -20.72 12.76 6.31
CA GLY A 122 -21.74 12.72 5.28
C GLY A 122 -22.36 14.09 5.03
N VAL A 123 -23.17 14.17 3.98
CA VAL A 123 -23.93 15.37 3.62
C VAL A 123 -25.31 15.31 4.28
N PRO A 124 -25.71 16.33 5.06
CA PRO A 124 -27.07 16.42 5.58
C PRO A 124 -28.11 16.43 4.45
N GLU A 125 -29.23 15.74 4.64
CA GLU A 125 -30.30 15.74 3.64
C GLU A 125 -30.97 17.13 3.54
N PRO A 126 -31.50 17.52 2.35
CA PRO A 126 -32.15 18.81 2.18
C PRO A 126 -33.26 19.04 3.22
N GLY A 127 -33.21 20.18 3.90
CA GLY A 127 -34.18 20.56 4.94
C GLY A 127 -33.79 20.16 6.37
N MET A 128 -32.74 19.35 6.56
CA MET A 128 -32.20 19.06 7.89
C MET A 128 -31.40 20.27 8.44
N GLY A 129 -31.69 20.68 9.67
CA GLY A 129 -30.94 21.75 10.33
C GLY A 129 -29.53 21.31 10.70
N HIS A 130 -28.56 22.23 10.65
CA HIS A 130 -27.16 21.93 10.99
C HIS A 130 -27.00 21.33 12.40
N ASP A 131 -27.70 21.88 13.41
CA ASP A 131 -27.62 21.39 14.79
C ASP A 131 -28.24 20.00 14.97
N GLU A 132 -29.26 19.67 14.19
CA GLU A 132 -29.85 18.33 14.17
C GLU A 132 -28.87 17.33 13.54
N ALA A 133 -28.30 17.67 12.38
CA ALA A 133 -27.31 16.84 11.70
C ALA A 133 -26.07 16.62 12.58
N PHE A 134 -25.61 17.67 13.27
CA PHE A 134 -24.45 17.59 14.19
C PHE A 134 -24.74 16.68 15.38
N ARG A 135 -25.95 16.73 15.96
CA ARG A 135 -26.35 15.83 17.04
C ARG A 135 -26.37 14.37 16.60
N HIS A 136 -26.93 14.08 15.42
CA HIS A 136 -26.89 12.73 14.85
C HIS A 136 -25.45 12.22 14.63
N LEU A 137 -24.57 13.10 14.14
CA LEU A 137 -23.16 12.78 13.95
C LEU A 137 -22.47 12.49 15.30
N GLU A 138 -22.67 13.34 16.30
CA GLU A 138 -22.10 13.21 17.63
C GLU A 138 -22.52 11.89 18.30
N GLU A 139 -23.82 11.57 18.31
CA GLU A 139 -24.35 10.31 18.85
C GLU A 139 -23.76 9.09 18.12
N GLY A 140 -23.68 9.16 16.79
CA GLY A 140 -23.07 8.11 15.97
C GLY A 140 -21.59 7.93 16.26
N CYS A 141 -20.81 9.00 16.29
CA CYS A 141 -19.38 8.98 16.58
C CYS A 141 -19.10 8.48 17.99
N ALA A 142 -19.88 8.87 19.01
CA ALA A 142 -19.74 8.36 20.37
C ALA A 142 -19.83 6.83 20.43
N ALA A 143 -20.81 6.25 19.73
CA ALA A 143 -20.98 4.79 19.65
C ALA A 143 -19.85 4.09 18.88
N VAL A 144 -19.29 4.73 17.85
CA VAL A 144 -18.14 4.21 17.09
C VAL A 144 -16.86 4.28 17.93
N VAL A 145 -16.65 5.36 18.69
CA VAL A 145 -15.52 5.53 19.61
C VAL A 145 -15.52 4.47 20.71
N GLU A 146 -16.68 4.21 21.32
CA GLU A 146 -16.82 3.15 22.32
C GLU A 146 -16.40 1.79 21.73
N THR A 147 -16.92 1.47 20.53
CA THR A 147 -16.59 0.20 19.84
C THR A 147 -15.09 0.11 19.53
N ALA A 148 -14.48 1.20 19.07
CA ALA A 148 -13.06 1.26 18.74
C ALA A 148 -12.17 1.11 19.98
N GLY A 149 -12.55 1.73 21.10
CA GLY A 149 -11.86 1.59 22.38
C GLY A 149 -11.86 0.15 22.90
N LEU A 150 -12.99 -0.56 22.79
CA LEU A 150 -13.09 -1.98 23.16
C LEU A 150 -12.23 -2.89 22.25
N ALA A 151 -12.11 -2.54 20.97
CA ALA A 151 -11.34 -3.32 20.00
C ALA A 151 -9.84 -2.95 19.96
N GLY A 152 -9.42 -1.87 20.63
CA GLY A 152 -8.04 -1.35 20.56
C GLY A 152 -7.68 -0.75 19.19
N VAL A 153 -8.66 -0.26 18.45
CA VAL A 153 -8.49 0.28 17.08
C VAL A 153 -8.52 1.81 17.10
N ARG A 154 -7.63 2.45 16.33
CA ARG A 154 -7.63 3.90 16.13
C ARG A 154 -8.63 4.29 15.04
N LEU A 155 -9.37 5.37 15.27
CA LEU A 155 -10.26 5.97 14.29
C LEU A 155 -9.58 7.17 13.66
N GLY A 156 -9.63 7.29 12.34
CA GLY A 156 -9.29 8.49 11.60
C GLY A 156 -10.56 9.12 11.06
N PHE A 157 -11.05 10.16 11.71
CA PHE A 157 -12.15 10.94 11.15
C PHE A 157 -11.62 11.84 10.04
N GLU A 158 -12.26 11.87 8.89
CA GLU A 158 -11.86 12.64 7.73
C GLU A 158 -12.82 13.81 7.51
N PRO A 159 -12.35 15.07 7.64
CA PRO A 159 -13.08 16.23 7.16
C PRO A 159 -13.10 16.21 5.63
N GLU A 160 -14.29 16.32 5.03
CA GLU A 160 -14.42 16.18 3.58
C GLU A 160 -15.21 17.34 2.94
N PRO A 161 -14.73 17.93 1.83
CA PRO A 161 -15.40 19.05 1.19
C PRO A 161 -16.83 18.74 0.75
N GLY A 162 -17.77 19.55 1.25
CA GLY A 162 -19.20 19.43 0.98
C GLY A 162 -19.96 18.57 2.00
N MET A 163 -19.29 18.00 3.00
CA MET A 163 -19.94 17.28 4.10
C MET A 163 -20.22 18.18 5.31
N LEU A 164 -20.94 17.65 6.31
CA LEU A 164 -21.25 18.38 7.54
C LEU A 164 -20.00 18.88 8.29
N VAL A 165 -18.97 18.03 8.36
CA VAL A 165 -17.65 18.39 8.86
C VAL A 165 -16.70 18.40 7.66
N ALA A 166 -16.31 19.59 7.22
CA ALA A 166 -15.56 19.79 5.99
C ALA A 166 -14.12 20.27 6.20
N ASP A 167 -13.78 20.72 7.41
CA ASP A 167 -12.51 21.35 7.77
C ASP A 167 -12.02 20.93 9.16
N LEU A 168 -10.80 21.34 9.51
CA LEU A 168 -10.13 21.07 10.77
C LEU A 168 -10.84 21.70 11.97
N ASP A 169 -11.43 22.89 11.80
CA ASP A 169 -12.22 23.55 12.85
C ASP A 169 -13.46 22.71 13.20
N GLY A 170 -14.16 22.18 12.19
CA GLY A 170 -15.29 21.27 12.37
C GLY A 170 -14.88 19.96 13.05
N TYR A 171 -13.73 19.40 12.70
CA TYR A 171 -13.18 18.23 13.38
C TYR A 171 -12.86 18.51 14.85
N GLU A 172 -12.17 19.61 15.16
CA GLU A 172 -11.84 19.99 16.53
C GLU A 172 -13.10 20.22 17.38
N ARG A 173 -14.14 20.83 16.80
CA ARG A 173 -15.46 20.97 17.46
C ARG A 173 -16.09 19.62 17.77
N LEU A 174 -16.13 18.69 16.80
CA LEU A 174 -16.68 17.34 17.01
C LEU A 174 -15.88 16.57 18.05
N ARG A 175 -14.55 16.59 17.95
CA ARG A 175 -13.65 15.94 18.92
C ARG A 175 -13.86 16.48 20.34
N GLY A 176 -14.02 17.81 20.48
CA GLY A 176 -14.32 18.46 21.74
C GLY A 176 -15.68 18.03 22.33
N ALA A 177 -16.72 17.97 21.49
CA ALA A 177 -18.05 17.51 21.89
C ALA A 177 -18.04 16.06 22.40
N LEU A 178 -17.22 15.19 21.80
CA LEU A 178 -17.02 13.81 22.23
C LEU A 178 -16.15 13.67 23.51
N GLY A 179 -15.63 14.76 24.07
CA GLY A 179 -14.77 14.73 25.25
C GLY A 179 -13.30 14.38 24.97
N ASN A 180 -12.80 14.66 23.76
CA ASN A 180 -11.41 14.41 23.33
C ASN A 180 -10.90 12.96 23.50
N PRO A 181 -11.67 11.92 23.15
CA PRO A 181 -11.29 10.53 23.41
C PRO A 181 -10.03 10.15 22.63
N GLU A 182 -9.10 9.42 23.26
CA GLU A 182 -7.81 9.09 22.65
C GLU A 182 -7.97 8.35 21.31
N ALA A 183 -8.91 7.39 21.24
CA ALA A 183 -9.15 6.57 20.05
C ALA A 183 -9.65 7.36 18.81
N PHE A 184 -10.16 8.60 18.99
CA PHE A 184 -10.73 9.42 17.93
C PHE A 184 -9.69 10.38 17.34
N GLY A 185 -8.85 9.88 16.43
CA GLY A 185 -7.88 10.65 15.68
C GLY A 185 -8.45 11.27 14.39
N LEU A 186 -7.54 11.76 13.56
CA LEU A 186 -7.81 12.44 12.30
C LEU A 186 -7.17 11.66 11.14
N THR A 187 -7.95 11.42 10.09
CA THR A 187 -7.41 11.20 8.75
C THR A 187 -7.26 12.57 8.11
N LEU A 188 -6.02 12.97 7.82
CA LEU A 188 -5.76 14.23 7.13
C LEU A 188 -5.60 13.96 5.64
N ASP A 189 -6.56 14.42 4.85
CA ASP A 189 -6.44 14.47 3.40
C ASP A 189 -5.76 15.80 3.00
N ILE A 190 -4.62 15.68 2.31
CA ILE A 190 -3.80 16.83 1.90
C ILE A 190 -4.47 17.63 0.78
N GLY A 191 -5.18 16.97 -0.15
CA GLY A 191 -5.97 17.60 -1.19
C GLY A 191 -7.10 18.44 -0.61
N HIS A 192 -7.84 17.92 0.37
CA HIS A 192 -8.91 18.63 1.07
C HIS A 192 -8.40 19.86 1.81
N CYS A 193 -7.20 19.78 2.40
CA CYS A 193 -6.52 20.95 2.94
C CYS A 193 -6.31 22.03 1.87
N GLN A 194 -5.78 21.67 0.70
CA GLN A 194 -5.65 22.62 -0.42
C GLN A 194 -7.00 23.12 -0.92
N CYS A 195 -8.03 22.29 -0.91
CA CYS A 195 -9.36 22.67 -1.38
C CYS A 195 -10.01 23.73 -0.48
N LEU A 196 -10.02 23.51 0.83
CA LEU A 196 -10.86 24.27 1.76
C LEU A 196 -10.10 25.02 2.86
N GLU A 197 -9.01 24.48 3.39
CA GLU A 197 -8.36 25.08 4.55
C GLU A 197 -7.75 26.45 4.21
N PRO A 198 -7.92 27.48 5.06
CA PRO A 198 -7.27 28.76 4.86
C PRO A 198 -5.74 28.65 5.00
N LEU A 199 -5.27 27.64 5.75
CA LEU A 199 -3.87 27.35 5.95
C LEU A 199 -3.27 26.61 4.74
N PRO A 200 -1.98 26.82 4.42
CA PRO A 200 -1.27 25.96 3.48
C PRO A 200 -1.24 24.50 3.98
N PRO A 201 -1.23 23.48 3.09
CA PRO A 201 -1.28 22.08 3.51
C PRO A 201 -0.18 21.66 4.49
N ALA A 202 1.03 22.21 4.38
CA ALA A 202 2.12 21.92 5.32
C ALA A 202 1.83 22.42 6.75
N GLU A 203 1.12 23.54 6.90
CA GLU A 203 0.70 24.06 8.21
C GLU A 203 -0.52 23.29 8.73
N CYS A 204 -1.41 22.82 7.87
CA CYS A 204 -2.46 21.87 8.25
C CYS A 204 -1.87 20.60 8.87
N VAL A 205 -0.79 20.06 8.27
CA VAL A 205 -0.05 18.91 8.83
C VAL A 205 0.47 19.21 10.25
N ARG A 206 1.09 20.38 10.46
CA ARG A 206 1.61 20.76 11.78
C ARG A 206 0.49 20.93 12.81
N ARG A 207 -0.64 21.53 12.42
CA ARG A 207 -1.85 21.67 13.25
C ARG A 207 -2.43 20.30 13.62
N ALA A 208 -2.49 19.38 12.67
CA ALA A 208 -3.05 18.05 12.83
C ALA A 208 -2.21 17.10 13.71
N ALA A 209 -0.93 17.43 13.94
CA ALA A 209 0.05 16.54 14.57
C ALA A 209 -0.41 15.83 15.86
N PRO A 210 -1.15 16.47 16.80
CA PRO A 210 -1.52 15.82 18.05
C PRO A 210 -2.53 14.66 17.92
N TRP A 211 -3.24 14.57 16.79
CA TRP A 211 -4.32 13.60 16.58
C TRP A 211 -4.23 12.85 15.24
N LEU A 212 -3.19 13.11 14.45
CA LEU A 212 -2.99 12.50 13.13
C LEU A 212 -2.74 10.99 13.23
N VAL A 213 -3.61 10.19 12.61
CA VAL A 213 -3.49 8.71 12.58
C VAL A 213 -3.39 8.12 11.18
N ASN A 214 -3.87 8.85 10.16
CA ASN A 214 -3.82 8.45 8.77
C ASN A 214 -3.64 9.70 7.90
N VAL A 215 -2.97 9.56 6.74
CA VAL A 215 -2.84 10.64 5.75
C VAL A 215 -3.27 10.11 4.39
N GLN A 216 -4.16 10.84 3.72
CA GLN A 216 -4.46 10.67 2.31
C GLN A 216 -3.77 11.79 1.50
N ILE A 217 -3.33 11.46 0.28
CA ILE A 217 -2.56 12.39 -0.53
C ILE A 217 -2.79 12.24 -2.03
N GLU A 218 -3.14 13.35 -2.64
CA GLU A 218 -3.40 13.55 -4.06
C GLU A 218 -3.14 15.02 -4.37
N ASP A 219 -3.23 15.40 -5.63
CA ASP A 219 -3.20 16.80 -6.00
C ASP A 219 -4.62 17.36 -6.07
N MET A 220 -4.77 18.64 -5.77
CA MET A 220 -6.06 19.31 -5.77
C MET A 220 -5.88 20.82 -6.02
N ARG A 221 -6.96 21.50 -6.38
CA ARG A 221 -6.99 22.95 -6.59
C ARG A 221 -7.85 23.63 -5.53
N ARG A 222 -7.53 24.89 -5.23
CA ARG A 222 -8.31 25.69 -4.29
C ARG A 222 -9.78 25.78 -4.73
N GLY A 223 -10.70 25.44 -3.83
CA GLY A 223 -12.15 25.56 -4.05
C GLY A 223 -12.76 24.54 -5.03
N VAL A 224 -11.99 23.57 -5.52
CA VAL A 224 -12.48 22.52 -6.44
C VAL A 224 -12.18 21.15 -5.85
N HIS A 225 -13.22 20.46 -5.38
CA HIS A 225 -13.11 19.10 -4.85
C HIS A 225 -12.99 18.08 -6.00
N GLU A 226 -11.76 17.94 -6.52
CA GLU A 226 -11.38 16.99 -7.56
C GLU A 226 -10.01 16.38 -7.22
N HIS A 227 -9.95 15.06 -7.05
CA HIS A 227 -8.69 14.34 -6.82
C HIS A 227 -7.95 14.22 -8.15
N LEU A 228 -6.76 14.81 -8.23
CA LEU A 228 -5.92 14.89 -9.42
C LEU A 228 -4.60 14.13 -9.22
N GLU A 229 -4.01 13.64 -10.32
CA GLU A 229 -2.64 13.10 -10.26
C GLU A 229 -1.64 14.20 -9.89
N PHE A 230 -0.56 13.82 -9.19
CA PHE A 230 0.53 14.72 -8.80
C PHE A 230 1.05 15.57 -9.97
N GLY A 231 1.04 16.90 -9.79
CA GLY A 231 1.48 17.89 -10.77
C GLY A 231 0.37 18.45 -11.67
N GLN A 232 -0.88 18.03 -11.47
CA GLN A 232 -2.05 18.55 -12.21
C GLN A 232 -2.89 19.57 -11.40
N GLY A 233 -2.65 19.65 -10.08
CA GLY A 233 -3.25 20.61 -9.18
C GLY A 233 -2.28 21.74 -8.81
N GLU A 234 -2.38 22.21 -7.57
CA GLU A 234 -1.68 23.41 -7.07
C GLU A 234 -0.76 23.13 -5.88
N ILE A 235 -0.68 21.88 -5.42
CA ILE A 235 0.00 21.56 -4.16
C ILE A 235 1.52 21.50 -4.35
N ASP A 236 2.25 22.24 -3.51
CA ASP A 236 3.70 22.09 -3.36
C ASP A 236 4.00 20.97 -2.35
N PHE A 237 4.30 19.76 -2.84
CA PHE A 237 4.46 18.56 -2.01
C PHE A 237 5.72 18.49 -1.13
N PRO A 238 6.91 18.92 -1.56
CA PRO A 238 8.12 18.88 -0.73
C PRO A 238 7.94 19.47 0.68
N PRO A 239 7.38 20.67 0.89
CA PRO A 239 7.15 21.20 2.25
C PRO A 239 6.12 20.38 3.04
N VAL A 240 5.12 19.78 2.39
CA VAL A 240 4.14 18.90 3.06
C VAL A 240 4.80 17.64 3.60
N LEU A 241 5.60 16.96 2.76
CA LEU A 241 6.32 15.74 3.16
C LEU A 241 7.41 16.04 4.21
N ALA A 242 8.04 17.21 4.13
CA ALA A 242 8.94 17.69 5.17
C ALA A 242 8.20 17.90 6.50
N ALA A 243 7.04 18.56 6.48
CA ALA A 243 6.22 18.76 7.68
C ALA A 243 5.82 17.42 8.34
N LEU A 244 5.41 16.42 7.56
CA LEU A 244 5.12 15.06 8.08
C LEU A 244 6.34 14.43 8.75
N THR A 245 7.53 14.64 8.17
CA THR A 245 8.79 14.15 8.73
C THR A 245 9.15 14.89 10.03
N ASP A 246 8.99 16.22 10.05
CA ASP A 246 9.29 17.10 11.20
C ASP A 246 8.44 16.76 12.42
N ILE A 247 7.14 16.52 12.22
CA ILE A 247 6.22 16.11 13.30
C ILE A 247 6.43 14.65 13.74
N GLY A 248 7.35 13.93 13.08
CA GLY A 248 7.68 12.56 13.42
C GLY A 248 6.61 11.55 13.03
N TYR A 249 5.76 11.83 12.04
CA TYR A 249 4.70 10.92 11.60
C TYR A 249 5.30 9.56 11.15
N ARG A 250 4.62 8.47 11.53
CA ARG A 250 5.05 7.07 11.26
C ARG A 250 3.98 6.21 10.60
N GLY A 251 2.75 6.73 10.50
CA GLY A 251 1.65 6.05 9.84
C GLY A 251 1.79 6.05 8.32
N LEU A 252 0.78 5.51 7.64
CA LEU A 252 0.72 5.52 6.18
C LEU A 252 0.39 6.91 5.63
N VAL A 253 1.03 7.22 4.50
CA VAL A 253 0.69 8.33 3.60
C VAL A 253 0.18 7.71 2.31
N SER A 254 -1.14 7.58 2.18
CA SER A 254 -1.77 6.77 1.15
C SER A 254 -2.30 7.62 0.00
N VAL A 255 -1.97 7.27 -1.24
CA VAL A 255 -2.48 7.98 -2.41
C VAL A 255 -3.94 7.67 -2.66
N GLU A 256 -4.79 8.69 -2.80
CA GLU A 256 -6.23 8.52 -3.03
C GLU A 256 -6.69 9.03 -4.41
N LEU A 257 -6.87 8.11 -5.36
CA LEU A 257 -7.26 8.44 -6.75
C LEU A 257 -8.43 7.56 -7.24
N PRO A 258 -9.63 7.66 -6.63
CA PRO A 258 -10.76 6.75 -6.87
C PRO A 258 -11.41 6.87 -8.25
N ARG A 259 -10.97 7.82 -9.09
CA ARG A 259 -11.47 8.02 -10.48
C ARG A 259 -10.45 7.61 -11.55
N HIS A 260 -9.28 7.14 -11.15
CA HIS A 260 -8.18 6.78 -12.04
C HIS A 260 -8.03 5.25 -12.22
N GLY A 261 -9.03 4.47 -11.81
CA GLY A 261 -9.00 3.00 -11.89
C GLY A 261 -8.74 2.45 -13.29
N HIS A 262 -9.24 3.14 -14.33
CA HIS A 262 -9.05 2.79 -15.74
C HIS A 262 -7.56 2.71 -16.17
N SER A 263 -6.66 3.36 -15.43
CA SER A 263 -5.20 3.38 -15.65
C SER A 263 -4.43 2.99 -14.37
N GLY A 264 -5.10 2.32 -13.43
CA GLY A 264 -4.69 2.15 -12.03
C GLY A 264 -3.20 1.83 -11.80
N PRO A 265 -2.64 0.73 -12.35
CA PRO A 265 -1.23 0.39 -12.14
C PRO A 265 -0.24 1.47 -12.63
N LEU A 266 -0.54 2.14 -13.75
CA LEU A 266 0.31 3.21 -14.28
C LEU A 266 0.25 4.46 -13.40
N THR A 267 -0.97 4.85 -13.00
CA THR A 267 -1.22 5.97 -12.10
C THR A 267 -0.56 5.76 -10.74
N ALA A 268 -0.67 4.55 -10.18
CA ALA A 268 0.01 4.18 -8.94
C ALA A 268 1.53 4.27 -9.07
N GLY A 269 2.11 3.80 -10.18
CA GLY A 269 3.55 3.89 -10.42
C GLY A 269 4.05 5.33 -10.56
N ARG A 270 3.32 6.18 -11.28
CA ARG A 270 3.62 7.61 -11.43
C ARG A 270 3.52 8.35 -10.10
N SER A 271 2.51 8.06 -9.32
CA SER A 271 2.27 8.66 -7.99
C SER A 271 3.43 8.39 -7.03
N LEU A 272 3.85 7.13 -6.90
CA LEU A 272 4.98 6.78 -6.03
C LEU A 272 6.28 7.46 -6.48
N LYS A 273 6.50 7.55 -7.79
CA LYS A 273 7.66 8.24 -8.36
C LYS A 273 7.64 9.73 -8.01
N ALA A 274 6.48 10.39 -8.08
CA ALA A 274 6.31 11.79 -7.70
C ALA A 274 6.59 11.99 -6.20
N LEU A 275 5.98 11.18 -5.33
CA LEU A 275 6.19 11.23 -3.88
C LEU A 275 7.65 11.01 -3.46
N ARG A 276 8.32 10.03 -4.08
CA ARG A 276 9.76 9.76 -3.84
C ARG A 276 10.65 10.91 -4.31
N ALA A 277 10.28 11.58 -5.40
CA ALA A 277 11.00 12.76 -5.87
C ALA A 277 10.78 13.96 -4.95
N ALA A 278 9.54 14.17 -4.48
CA ALA A 278 9.19 15.27 -3.58
C ALA A 278 9.79 15.09 -2.17
N SER A 279 9.92 13.85 -1.69
CA SER A 279 10.58 13.51 -0.42
C SER A 279 12.10 13.34 -0.53
N ALA A 280 12.68 13.57 -1.72
CA ALA A 280 14.10 13.33 -1.94
C ALA A 280 14.96 14.29 -1.12
N HIS A 281 15.90 13.72 -0.35
CA HIS A 281 16.96 14.48 0.31
C HIS A 281 17.70 15.37 -0.72
N PRO A 282 18.15 16.60 -0.39
CA PRO A 282 18.79 17.50 -1.35
C PRO A 282 19.95 16.85 -2.13
N TRP A 283 20.75 16.03 -1.46
CA TRP A 283 21.81 15.24 -2.11
C TRP A 283 21.25 14.26 -3.15
N THR A 284 20.14 13.58 -2.86
CA THR A 284 19.48 12.65 -3.78
C THR A 284 19.00 13.38 -5.03
N ALA A 285 18.38 14.55 -4.87
CA ALA A 285 17.93 15.35 -6.00
C ALA A 285 19.09 15.78 -6.92
N ASP A 286 20.22 16.19 -6.34
CA ASP A 286 21.45 16.47 -7.10
C ASP A 286 22.00 15.22 -7.80
N ALA A 287 22.13 14.11 -7.07
CA ALA A 287 22.67 12.86 -7.59
C ALA A 287 21.82 12.30 -8.75
N VAL A 288 20.49 12.31 -8.63
CA VAL A 288 19.55 11.92 -9.70
C VAL A 288 19.74 12.79 -10.94
N ARG A 289 19.87 14.12 -10.77
CA ARG A 289 20.11 15.05 -11.89
C ARG A 289 21.41 14.74 -12.62
N ARG A 290 22.47 14.43 -11.86
CA ARG A 290 23.78 14.06 -12.40
C ARG A 290 23.74 12.75 -13.17
N VAL A 291 23.02 11.73 -12.67
CA VAL A 291 22.82 10.46 -13.38
C VAL A 291 22.04 10.64 -14.68
N ARG A 292 21.02 11.51 -14.70
CA ARG A 292 20.28 11.84 -15.93
C ARG A 292 21.16 12.50 -16.98
N ALA A 293 22.06 13.38 -16.55
CA ALA A 293 22.98 14.09 -17.43
C ALA A 293 24.14 13.21 -17.93
N ASP A 294 24.67 12.36 -17.05
CA ASP A 294 25.75 11.41 -17.36
C ASP A 294 25.51 10.06 -16.63
N PRO A 295 25.10 9.00 -17.35
CA PRO A 295 24.87 7.68 -16.77
C PRO A 295 26.11 7.12 -16.05
N ARG A 296 27.32 7.53 -16.43
CA ARG A 296 28.57 7.05 -15.80
C ARG A 296 28.69 7.50 -14.36
N ALA A 297 28.07 8.63 -14.00
CA ALA A 297 28.05 9.14 -12.63
C ALA A 297 27.47 8.11 -11.64
N LEU A 298 26.58 7.23 -12.11
CA LEU A 298 25.95 6.20 -11.31
C LEU A 298 26.96 5.28 -10.61
N THR A 299 28.07 4.92 -11.26
CA THR A 299 29.13 4.06 -10.69
C THR A 299 29.75 4.63 -9.41
N THR A 300 29.77 5.97 -9.28
CA THR A 300 30.33 6.65 -8.10
C THR A 300 29.27 7.03 -7.07
N LEU A 301 28.05 7.34 -7.52
CA LEU A 301 26.96 7.82 -6.67
C LEU A 301 26.18 6.68 -6.00
N PHE A 302 26.03 5.55 -6.69
CA PHE A 302 25.27 4.40 -6.19
C PHE A 302 25.86 3.76 -4.93
N PRO A 303 27.20 3.57 -4.80
CA PRO A 303 27.79 2.97 -3.60
C PRO A 303 27.72 3.89 -2.37
N VAL A 304 27.83 5.20 -2.59
CA VAL A 304 27.87 6.18 -1.49
C VAL A 304 26.49 6.62 -1.02
N ALA A 305 25.40 6.19 -1.67
CA ALA A 305 24.03 6.57 -1.36
C ALA A 305 23.69 6.38 0.14
N ALA A 306 23.89 5.18 0.67
CA ALA A 306 23.64 4.88 2.08
C ALA A 306 24.50 5.71 3.05
N ARG A 307 25.72 6.07 2.66
CA ARG A 307 26.59 6.95 3.48
C ARG A 307 26.11 8.39 3.49
N ARG A 308 25.47 8.85 2.40
CA ARG A 308 25.03 10.23 2.22
C ARG A 308 23.64 10.51 2.78
N THR A 309 22.77 9.51 2.80
CA THR A 309 21.37 9.67 3.23
C THR A 309 21.01 8.85 4.47
N GLY A 310 21.94 8.02 4.97
CA GLY A 310 21.70 7.07 6.05
C GLY A 310 21.36 5.67 5.51
N ALA A 311 21.61 4.64 6.32
CA ALA A 311 21.46 3.24 5.90
C ALA A 311 20.04 2.91 5.40
N GLU A 312 19.01 3.32 6.15
CA GLU A 312 17.61 3.07 5.81
C GLU A 312 17.17 3.78 4.52
N ALA A 313 17.51 5.07 4.37
CA ALA A 313 17.15 5.83 3.18
C ALA A 313 18.01 5.47 1.95
N GLY A 314 19.18 4.87 2.16
CA GLY A 314 20.13 4.53 1.11
C GLY A 314 19.56 3.60 0.04
N GLU A 315 18.76 2.61 0.43
CA GLU A 315 18.12 1.69 -0.53
C GLU A 315 17.11 2.41 -1.43
N ALA A 316 16.26 3.25 -0.86
CA ALA A 316 15.29 4.04 -1.62
C ALA A 316 16.00 5.00 -2.60
N VAL A 317 17.10 5.60 -2.17
CA VAL A 317 17.90 6.48 -3.02
C VAL A 317 18.58 5.73 -4.15
N ARG A 318 19.13 4.53 -3.89
CA ARG A 318 19.67 3.66 -4.93
C ARG A 318 18.62 3.37 -6.01
N ALA A 319 17.40 3.01 -5.62
CA ALA A 319 16.31 2.80 -6.57
C ALA A 319 15.99 4.06 -7.41
N GLN A 320 16.01 5.26 -6.79
CA GLN A 320 15.83 6.52 -7.53
C GLN A 320 16.96 6.80 -8.54
N LEU A 321 18.21 6.50 -8.17
CA LEU A 321 19.35 6.64 -9.08
C LEU A 321 19.24 5.68 -10.27
N LEU A 322 18.83 4.43 -10.04
CA LEU A 322 18.59 3.48 -11.13
C LEU A 322 17.45 3.94 -12.04
N GLY A 323 16.36 4.46 -11.47
CA GLY A 323 15.22 5.01 -12.22
C GLY A 323 15.53 6.30 -12.99
N ALA A 324 16.67 6.92 -12.71
CA ALA A 324 17.16 8.11 -13.39
C ALA A 324 17.98 7.79 -14.65
N LEU A 325 18.34 6.52 -14.88
CA LEU A 325 19.13 6.10 -16.03
C LEU A 325 18.41 6.42 -17.34
N PRO A 326 18.99 7.28 -18.20
CA PRO A 326 18.48 7.49 -19.55
C PRO A 326 18.85 6.31 -20.47
N GLY A 327 18.37 6.36 -21.70
CA GLY A 327 18.74 5.40 -22.74
C GLY A 327 17.70 4.30 -22.98
N SER A 328 18.04 3.43 -23.92
CA SER A 328 17.27 2.26 -24.32
C SER A 328 17.33 1.13 -23.29
N ALA A 329 16.43 0.15 -23.41
CA ALA A 329 16.40 -1.02 -22.54
C ALA A 329 17.76 -1.78 -22.45
N PRO A 330 18.47 -2.06 -23.57
CA PRO A 330 19.80 -2.68 -23.51
C PRO A 330 20.85 -1.83 -22.81
N GLU A 331 20.86 -0.50 -23.02
CA GLU A 331 21.81 0.40 -22.38
C GLU A 331 21.59 0.45 -20.86
N ARG A 332 20.32 0.53 -20.44
CA ARG A 332 19.96 0.44 -19.01
C ARG A 332 20.36 -0.90 -18.42
N ALA A 333 20.07 -2.01 -19.10
CA ALA A 333 20.45 -3.34 -18.64
C ALA A 333 21.97 -3.50 -18.46
N ALA A 334 22.77 -2.98 -19.40
CA ALA A 334 24.24 -3.01 -19.31
C ALA A 334 24.76 -2.21 -18.11
N ALA A 335 24.17 -1.04 -17.82
CA ALA A 335 24.53 -0.25 -16.64
C ALA A 335 24.19 -0.99 -15.33
N LEU A 336 23.00 -1.60 -15.26
CA LEU A 336 22.57 -2.41 -14.12
C LEU A 336 23.49 -3.62 -13.91
N GLU A 337 23.90 -4.27 -14.99
CA GLU A 337 24.82 -5.40 -14.95
C GLU A 337 26.20 -5.01 -14.43
N GLY A 338 26.73 -3.86 -14.84
CA GLY A 338 27.99 -3.33 -14.31
C GLY A 338 27.94 -3.16 -12.79
N LEU A 339 26.88 -2.51 -12.27
CA LEU A 339 26.67 -2.33 -10.84
C LEU A 339 26.49 -3.65 -10.10
N TYR A 340 25.69 -4.57 -10.65
CA TYR A 340 25.40 -5.85 -10.01
C TYR A 340 26.64 -6.75 -9.90
N ARG A 341 27.49 -6.80 -10.93
CA ARG A 341 28.70 -7.63 -10.91
C ARG A 341 29.78 -7.09 -9.97
N GLN A 342 29.89 -5.77 -9.84
CA GLN A 342 30.93 -5.11 -9.05
C GLN A 342 30.48 -4.82 -7.61
N GLY A 343 29.17 -4.82 -7.35
CA GLY A 343 28.60 -4.38 -6.10
C GLY A 343 28.58 -5.44 -5.00
N ASP A 344 28.50 -4.96 -3.76
CA ASP A 344 28.28 -5.81 -2.60
C ASP A 344 26.86 -6.43 -2.59
N THR A 345 26.55 -7.27 -1.59
CA THR A 345 25.23 -7.92 -1.51
C THR A 345 24.08 -6.91 -1.40
N ALA A 346 24.25 -5.79 -0.69
CA ALA A 346 23.20 -4.79 -0.54
C ALA A 346 22.96 -4.04 -1.85
N GLU A 347 24.02 -3.79 -2.62
CA GLU A 347 23.97 -3.17 -3.94
C GLU A 347 23.30 -4.09 -4.96
N ARG A 348 23.65 -5.38 -4.95
CA ARG A 348 22.99 -6.41 -5.78
C ARG A 348 21.51 -6.54 -5.47
N LEU A 349 21.15 -6.55 -4.18
CA LEU A 349 19.75 -6.55 -3.75
C LEU A 349 19.00 -5.31 -4.26
N ALA A 350 19.61 -4.12 -4.17
CA ALA A 350 19.01 -2.89 -4.65
C ALA A 350 18.76 -2.92 -6.17
N VAL A 351 19.67 -3.49 -6.96
CA VAL A 351 19.47 -3.69 -8.40
C VAL A 351 18.31 -4.63 -8.68
N LEU A 352 18.29 -5.83 -8.06
CA LEU A 352 17.23 -6.83 -8.29
C LEU A 352 15.85 -6.31 -7.90
N ARG A 353 15.74 -5.67 -6.72
CA ARG A 353 14.48 -5.09 -6.22
C ARG A 353 13.96 -3.94 -7.09
N ALA A 354 14.85 -3.25 -7.79
CA ALA A 354 14.45 -2.15 -8.69
C ALA A 354 13.92 -2.65 -10.05
N LEU A 355 14.21 -3.88 -10.48
CA LEU A 355 13.82 -4.36 -11.82
C LEU A 355 12.32 -4.24 -12.13
N PRO A 356 11.36 -4.61 -11.25
CA PRO A 356 9.93 -4.44 -11.52
C PRO A 356 9.52 -2.98 -11.77
N LEU A 357 10.22 -2.03 -11.13
CA LEU A 357 10.01 -0.60 -11.25
C LEU A 357 10.63 -0.02 -12.51
N LEU A 358 11.82 -0.48 -12.88
CA LEU A 358 12.51 -0.03 -14.09
C LEU A 358 11.87 -0.58 -15.36
N ASP A 359 11.21 -1.73 -15.25
CA ASP A 359 10.57 -2.44 -16.35
C ASP A 359 9.11 -2.01 -16.61
N GLN A 360 8.63 -0.94 -15.97
CA GLN A 360 7.35 -0.34 -16.34
C GLN A 360 7.35 0.01 -17.83
N GLU A 361 6.31 -0.41 -18.55
CA GLU A 361 6.16 -0.25 -20.00
C GLU A 361 7.35 -0.84 -20.82
N GLY A 362 8.06 -1.85 -20.30
CA GLY A 362 9.19 -2.47 -20.99
C GLY A 362 10.49 -1.65 -20.92
N GLY A 363 10.64 -0.80 -19.91
CA GLY A 363 11.80 0.06 -19.73
C GLY A 363 13.14 -0.69 -19.69
N VAL A 364 13.18 -1.94 -19.23
CA VAL A 364 14.39 -2.79 -19.31
C VAL A 364 14.14 -4.03 -20.19
N GLY A 365 12.89 -4.48 -20.28
CA GLY A 365 12.52 -5.63 -21.09
C GLY A 365 13.24 -6.91 -20.64
N PRO A 366 13.37 -7.92 -21.50
CA PRO A 366 14.08 -9.16 -21.17
C PRO A 366 15.60 -8.98 -21.04
N ALA A 367 16.16 -7.80 -21.33
CA ALA A 367 17.60 -7.57 -21.35
C ALA A 367 18.27 -7.72 -19.97
N ALA A 368 17.53 -7.60 -18.86
CA ALA A 368 18.04 -7.83 -17.51
C ALA A 368 17.80 -9.26 -16.97
N LEU A 369 17.26 -10.19 -17.78
CA LEU A 369 17.14 -11.60 -17.41
C LEU A 369 18.45 -12.26 -16.94
N PRO A 370 19.64 -11.95 -17.49
CA PRO A 370 20.89 -12.50 -16.99
C PRO A 370 21.14 -12.22 -15.51
N LEU A 371 20.65 -11.10 -14.97
CA LEU A 371 20.77 -10.75 -13.55
C LEU A 371 19.92 -11.68 -12.67
N ILE A 372 18.69 -11.98 -13.11
CA ILE A 372 17.82 -12.95 -12.45
C ILE A 372 18.45 -14.34 -12.49
N ALA A 373 18.92 -14.77 -13.66
CA ALA A 373 19.54 -16.07 -13.82
C ALA A 373 20.79 -16.25 -12.95
N ASP A 374 21.61 -15.20 -12.78
CA ASP A 374 22.74 -15.20 -11.85
C ASP A 374 22.29 -15.28 -10.39
N ALA A 375 21.36 -14.42 -9.97
CA ALA A 375 20.83 -14.41 -8.61
C ALA A 375 20.25 -15.77 -8.21
N LEU A 376 19.51 -16.41 -9.13
CA LEU A 376 18.96 -17.75 -8.96
C LEU A 376 20.00 -18.88 -8.96
N ARG A 377 21.28 -18.62 -9.29
CA ARG A 377 22.38 -19.60 -9.11
C ARG A 377 23.05 -19.47 -7.74
N THR A 378 22.90 -18.35 -7.06
CA THR A 378 23.47 -18.12 -5.72
C THR A 378 22.77 -18.96 -4.64
N HIS A 379 23.40 -19.12 -3.47
CA HIS A 379 22.79 -19.73 -2.29
C HIS A 379 22.43 -18.67 -1.22
N ASP A 380 22.41 -17.37 -1.59
CA ASP A 380 21.96 -16.30 -0.68
C ASP A 380 20.44 -16.17 -0.79
N ALA A 381 19.73 -16.55 0.27
CA ALA A 381 18.27 -16.50 0.32
C ALA A 381 17.72 -15.12 -0.02
N ARG A 382 18.39 -14.03 0.38
CA ARG A 382 17.92 -12.66 0.12
C ARG A 382 17.94 -12.35 -1.37
N LEU A 383 19.00 -12.74 -2.08
CA LEU A 383 19.12 -12.53 -3.53
C LEU A 383 18.10 -13.38 -4.30
N VAL A 384 17.89 -14.62 -3.87
CA VAL A 384 16.89 -15.51 -4.47
C VAL A 384 15.47 -14.96 -4.26
N THR A 385 15.12 -14.54 -3.04
CA THR A 385 13.84 -13.90 -2.75
C THR A 385 13.62 -12.65 -3.61
N ALA A 386 14.64 -11.79 -3.77
CA ALA A 386 14.54 -10.62 -4.64
C ALA A 386 14.38 -11.00 -6.13
N ALA A 387 15.01 -12.10 -6.56
CA ALA A 387 14.98 -12.56 -7.94
C ALA A 387 13.64 -13.19 -8.34
N VAL A 388 12.87 -13.78 -7.42
CA VAL A 388 11.56 -14.40 -7.72
C VAL A 388 10.38 -13.42 -7.72
N GLY A 389 10.67 -12.12 -7.76
CA GLY A 389 9.67 -11.05 -7.83
C GLY A 389 8.99 -10.88 -9.21
N PRO A 390 8.18 -9.81 -9.39
CA PRO A 390 7.33 -9.63 -10.56
C PRO A 390 8.06 -9.63 -11.91
N TYR A 391 9.31 -9.15 -11.94
CA TYR A 391 10.13 -9.14 -13.16
C TYR A 391 10.41 -10.56 -13.67
N ALA A 392 10.79 -11.48 -12.77
CA ALA A 392 11.00 -12.88 -13.14
C ALA A 392 9.69 -13.58 -13.53
N ALA A 393 8.59 -13.27 -12.83
CA ALA A 393 7.27 -13.77 -13.19
C ALA A 393 6.80 -13.32 -14.59
N ARG A 394 7.33 -12.21 -15.12
CA ARG A 394 7.03 -11.70 -16.46
C ARG A 394 7.91 -12.32 -17.54
N TYR A 395 9.22 -12.46 -17.29
CA TYR A 395 10.18 -12.79 -18.35
C TYR A 395 10.78 -14.19 -18.29
N LEU A 396 10.77 -14.87 -17.14
CA LEU A 396 11.18 -16.27 -17.12
C LEU A 396 10.18 -17.10 -17.92
N ASP A 397 10.70 -17.98 -18.77
CA ASP A 397 9.91 -19.01 -19.40
C ASP A 397 9.34 -19.97 -18.34
N GLN A 398 8.34 -20.77 -18.72
CA GLN A 398 7.66 -21.64 -17.76
C GLN A 398 8.61 -22.65 -17.09
N PRO A 399 9.51 -23.34 -17.82
CA PRO A 399 10.48 -24.24 -17.20
C PRO A 399 11.43 -23.52 -16.22
N GLY A 400 12.02 -22.39 -16.61
CA GLY A 400 12.91 -21.62 -15.75
C GLY A 400 12.23 -21.07 -14.51
N TRP A 401 10.99 -20.61 -14.66
CA TRP A 401 10.17 -20.15 -13.52
C TRP A 401 9.87 -21.30 -12.55
N ARG A 402 9.48 -22.50 -13.01
CA ARG A 402 9.29 -23.68 -12.13
C ARG A 402 10.55 -24.02 -11.33
N GLN A 403 11.71 -23.96 -11.98
CA GLN A 403 12.99 -24.21 -11.29
C GLN A 403 13.30 -23.15 -10.24
N ALA A 404 12.98 -21.88 -10.51
CA ALA A 404 13.09 -20.82 -9.51
C ALA A 404 12.18 -21.07 -8.30
N VAL A 405 10.94 -21.51 -8.53
CA VAL A 405 10.00 -21.86 -7.45
C VAL A 405 10.50 -23.06 -6.63
N LEU A 406 10.96 -24.13 -7.29
CA LEU A 406 11.55 -25.26 -6.57
C LEU A 406 12.76 -24.84 -5.75
N LYS A 407 13.59 -23.94 -6.27
CA LYS A 407 14.72 -23.42 -5.52
C LYS A 407 14.27 -22.72 -4.23
N CYS A 408 13.20 -21.94 -4.26
CA CYS A 408 12.62 -21.36 -3.04
C CYS A 408 12.26 -22.45 -2.03
N VAL A 409 11.60 -23.52 -2.49
CA VAL A 409 11.23 -24.66 -1.64
C VAL A 409 12.46 -25.35 -1.04
N PHE A 410 13.52 -25.56 -1.84
CA PHE A 410 14.77 -26.16 -1.35
C PHE A 410 15.54 -25.28 -0.36
N MET A 411 15.35 -23.96 -0.44
CA MET A 411 16.02 -22.98 0.41
C MET A 411 15.15 -22.51 1.59
N ASP A 412 14.01 -23.16 1.81
CA ASP A 412 13.01 -22.78 2.82
C ASP A 412 12.58 -21.30 2.70
N ILE A 413 12.53 -20.76 1.48
CA ILE A 413 11.99 -19.43 1.17
C ILE A 413 10.48 -19.56 0.99
N PRO A 414 9.65 -18.78 1.73
CA PRO A 414 8.20 -18.86 1.64
C PRO A 414 7.69 -18.65 0.21
N LEU A 415 6.80 -19.52 -0.24
CA LEU A 415 6.21 -19.48 -1.58
C LEU A 415 5.38 -18.23 -1.83
N ASP A 416 4.87 -17.57 -0.78
CA ASP A 416 4.14 -16.30 -0.91
C ASP A 416 5.02 -15.14 -1.42
N ALA A 417 6.35 -15.27 -1.34
CA ALA A 417 7.31 -14.33 -1.93
C ALA A 417 7.43 -14.49 -3.46
N VAL A 418 6.96 -15.61 -4.03
CA VAL A 418 7.04 -15.87 -5.47
C VAL A 418 5.93 -15.12 -6.20
N ALA A 419 6.30 -14.13 -7.00
CA ALA A 419 5.33 -13.40 -7.81
C ALA A 419 4.71 -14.29 -8.89
N GLY A 420 3.39 -14.14 -9.11
CA GLY A 420 2.65 -14.87 -10.14
C GLY A 420 2.42 -16.36 -9.82
N LEU A 421 2.68 -16.81 -8.59
CA LEU A 421 2.53 -18.21 -8.19
C LEU A 421 1.16 -18.79 -8.57
N ALA A 422 0.08 -18.12 -8.18
CA ALA A 422 -1.29 -18.59 -8.46
C ALA A 422 -1.60 -18.69 -9.96
N ARG A 423 -1.10 -17.72 -10.76
CA ARG A 423 -1.37 -17.65 -12.21
C ARG A 423 -0.53 -18.64 -13.01
N ARG A 424 0.71 -18.90 -12.58
CA ARG A 424 1.68 -19.72 -13.31
C ARG A 424 1.79 -21.14 -12.76
N THR A 425 1.09 -21.49 -11.69
CA THR A 425 1.02 -22.88 -11.22
C THR A 425 0.31 -23.73 -12.26
N ASP A 426 0.96 -24.81 -12.66
CA ASP A 426 0.47 -25.77 -13.65
C ASP A 426 0.63 -27.21 -13.13
N PRO A 427 0.06 -28.22 -13.82
CA PRO A 427 0.10 -29.60 -13.35
C PRO A 427 1.52 -30.13 -13.13
N GLU A 428 2.49 -29.65 -13.90
CA GLU A 428 3.88 -30.07 -13.77
C GLU A 428 4.52 -29.53 -12.49
N LEU A 429 4.29 -28.26 -12.15
CA LEU A 429 4.75 -27.71 -10.87
C LEU A 429 4.11 -28.44 -9.68
N VAL A 430 2.81 -28.75 -9.75
CA VAL A 430 2.13 -29.52 -8.70
C VAL A 430 2.74 -30.92 -8.56
N ARG A 431 3.07 -31.58 -9.68
CA ARG A 431 3.78 -32.87 -9.67
C ARG A 431 5.15 -32.75 -8.99
N MET A 432 5.90 -31.69 -9.30
CA MET A 432 7.21 -31.41 -8.68
C MET A 432 7.09 -31.17 -7.18
N PHE A 433 6.09 -30.42 -6.72
CA PHE A 433 5.78 -30.23 -5.29
C PHE A 433 5.45 -31.54 -4.58
N ARG A 434 4.61 -32.39 -5.18
CA ARG A 434 4.29 -33.73 -4.64
C ARG A 434 5.53 -34.62 -4.50
N ALA A 435 6.42 -34.59 -5.49
CA ALA A 435 7.67 -35.34 -5.45
C ALA A 435 8.56 -34.88 -4.29
N PHE A 436 8.75 -33.56 -4.14
CA PHE A 436 9.51 -32.98 -3.02
C PHE A 436 8.91 -33.32 -1.65
N ALA A 437 7.58 -33.21 -1.51
CA ALA A 437 6.89 -33.54 -0.26
C ALA A 437 7.09 -35.02 0.10
N THR A 438 6.98 -35.92 -0.89
CA THR A 438 7.24 -37.36 -0.70
C THR A 438 8.66 -37.61 -0.22
N GLU A 439 9.65 -36.95 -0.82
CA GLU A 439 11.06 -37.09 -0.45
C GLU A 439 11.33 -36.61 0.98
N ARG A 440 10.77 -35.45 1.38
CA ARG A 440 10.93 -34.95 2.75
C ARG A 440 10.27 -35.86 3.78
N THR A 441 9.06 -36.32 3.52
CA THR A 441 8.35 -37.26 4.41
C THR A 441 9.12 -38.57 4.56
N ALA A 442 9.64 -39.12 3.46
CA ALA A 442 10.48 -40.32 3.49
C ALA A 442 11.78 -40.11 4.29
N ALA A 443 12.31 -38.90 4.32
CA ALA A 443 13.47 -38.51 5.11
C ALA A 443 13.13 -38.12 6.57
N GLY A 444 11.87 -38.27 7.01
CA GLY A 444 11.42 -37.89 8.35
C GLY A 444 11.46 -36.38 8.61
N ARG A 445 11.43 -35.56 7.56
CA ARG A 445 11.47 -34.09 7.64
C ARG A 445 10.07 -33.52 7.41
N PRO A 446 9.67 -32.44 8.10
CA PRO A 446 8.38 -31.79 7.85
C PRO A 446 8.32 -31.20 6.44
N VAL A 447 7.12 -31.18 5.89
CA VAL A 447 6.78 -30.51 4.63
C VAL A 447 6.28 -29.11 4.96
N PRO A 448 6.76 -28.04 4.28
CA PRO A 448 6.26 -26.69 4.51
C PRO A 448 4.75 -26.55 4.29
N ASP A 449 4.04 -25.86 5.19
CA ASP A 449 2.57 -25.69 5.12
C ASP A 449 2.13 -24.94 3.86
N ASP A 450 2.91 -23.94 3.46
CA ASP A 450 2.66 -23.17 2.23
C ASP A 450 2.81 -24.02 0.96
N LEU A 451 3.58 -25.12 1.01
CA LEU A 451 3.64 -26.12 -0.05
C LEU A 451 2.41 -27.05 -0.03
N LEU A 452 1.97 -27.48 1.15
CA LEU A 452 0.81 -28.37 1.32
C LEU A 452 -0.46 -27.74 0.75
N THR A 453 -0.71 -26.46 1.06
CA THR A 453 -1.86 -25.71 0.50
C THR A 453 -1.85 -25.58 -1.03
N ARG A 454 -0.71 -25.82 -1.69
CA ARG A 454 -0.59 -25.84 -3.16
C ARG A 454 -0.77 -27.23 -3.77
N ILE A 455 -0.50 -28.27 -2.98
CA ILE A 455 -0.66 -29.67 -3.38
C ILE A 455 -2.13 -30.09 -3.24
N ASP A 456 -2.78 -29.67 -2.17
CA ASP A 456 -4.19 -29.92 -1.88
C ASP A 456 -4.93 -28.62 -1.53
N PRO A 457 -5.69 -28.02 -2.48
CA PRO A 457 -6.44 -26.80 -2.23
C PRO A 457 -7.55 -26.94 -1.18
N GLN A 458 -7.93 -28.17 -0.77
CA GLN A 458 -8.91 -28.42 0.27
C GLN A 458 -8.30 -28.57 1.67
N ASP A 459 -6.98 -28.73 1.77
CA ASP A 459 -6.26 -28.79 3.05
C ASP A 459 -6.04 -27.37 3.59
N THR A 460 -6.76 -27.02 4.65
CA THR A 460 -6.72 -25.70 5.29
C THR A 460 -5.52 -25.52 6.23
N GLY A 461 -4.65 -26.54 6.38
CA GLY A 461 -3.52 -26.52 7.32
C GLY A 461 -3.91 -26.76 8.78
N GLU A 462 -5.13 -27.24 9.05
CA GLU A 462 -5.60 -27.54 10.41
C GLU A 462 -5.10 -28.89 10.96
N HIS A 463 -4.47 -29.73 10.13
CA HIS A 463 -4.14 -31.11 10.49
C HIS A 463 -2.89 -31.32 11.37
N HIS A 464 -2.13 -30.27 11.70
CA HIS A 464 -0.91 -30.41 12.52
C HIS A 464 -0.85 -29.52 13.77
N ALA A 465 -2.00 -29.10 14.31
CA ALA A 465 -2.07 -28.39 15.60
C ALA A 465 -2.03 -29.31 16.85
N HIS A 466 -1.76 -30.61 16.67
CA HIS A 466 -1.63 -31.58 17.78
C HIS A 466 -0.37 -32.44 17.64
N LEU A 467 0.78 -31.79 17.74
CA LEU A 467 2.04 -32.29 18.32
C LEU A 467 2.68 -31.13 19.05
#